data_AF-A0A521VEN2-F1
#
_entry.id   AF-A0A521VEN2-F1
#
_cell.length_a   1.000
_cell.length_b   1.000
_cell.length_c   1.000
_cell.angle_alpha   90.00
_cell.angle_beta   90.00
_cell.angle_gamma   90.00
#
_symmetry.space_group_name_H-M   'P 1'
#
loop_
_entity.id
_entity.type
_entity.pdbx_description
1 polymer ?
#
loop_
_entity_poly.entity_id
_entity_poly.type
_entity_poly.pdbx_seq_one_letter_code
_entity_poly.pdbx_strand_id
1 'polypeptide(L)'
;MKYNTIFLFTFFMLFTHQLPAQQVHTAGEMRKVMMGEDLGPHLRWDSIARQHLFGISPLGRIQGEITILDGQIFVSTVGANGQVQIQNDWEVEAPFAVYAHVPAWERFDFEVKTESESELQEALEKFMLAHGYDTSKPVPFRVQGTFGHIDYHIISKPASETEHSHELHEKAKKHFSLENTRGELLGFYSQHHEGVFTHRGSFVHIHFMDDARQNMGHLENVAITQKVALLLPMINSTLGSIHVNDTDFSKGRLGFQQDIELQDLVKFHGHLCDGLVVGFQALSEAMKTLYPDGTIDRTNTRIVSQPPPCLTDVAVYLSGGRYQFNTFYVSKAIDGLFVVQRLDTGRAVAVNLNKGVKPEAIDRLGSLAVKGELSACGLDSLKTMEDEFSDFLLKTKPSENYTVREIKDFKWDPVLQNDFVKTDVLNKNKPGCDGGH
;
A
#
# COMPACT_ATOMS: atom_id res chain seq x y z
N MET A 1 31.14 -54.61 17.33
CA MET A 1 31.03 -53.18 17.69
C MET A 1 30.51 -52.42 16.48
N LYS A 2 29.26 -51.96 16.50
CA LYS A 2 28.69 -51.13 15.43
C LYS A 2 28.60 -49.69 15.94
N TYR A 3 29.20 -48.76 15.20
CA TYR A 3 29.20 -47.33 15.48
C TYR A 3 27.85 -46.72 15.09
N ASN A 4 27.26 -45.94 15.99
CA ASN A 4 26.09 -45.09 15.71
C ASN A 4 26.58 -43.71 15.30
N THR A 5 26.29 -43.31 14.06
CA THR A 5 26.50 -41.95 13.57
C THR A 5 25.21 -41.15 13.78
N ILE A 6 25.25 -40.16 14.66
CA ILE A 6 24.14 -39.22 14.89
C ILE A 6 24.28 -38.08 13.89
N PHE A 7 23.32 -37.93 12.98
CA PHE A 7 23.21 -36.78 12.09
C PHE A 7 22.52 -35.63 12.84
N LEU A 8 23.26 -34.55 13.08
CA LEU A 8 22.73 -33.32 13.68
C LEU A 8 22.15 -32.47 12.54
N PHE A 9 20.82 -32.38 12.44
CA PHE A 9 20.14 -31.48 11.50
C PHE A 9 20.13 -30.07 12.09
N THR A 10 20.97 -29.18 11.54
CA THR A 10 20.99 -27.76 11.89
C THR A 10 19.81 -27.09 11.18
N PHE A 11 18.80 -26.68 11.95
CA PHE A 11 17.64 -25.94 11.46
C PHE A 11 18.06 -24.51 11.11
N PHE A 12 18.15 -24.19 9.82
CA PHE A 12 18.39 -22.82 9.35
C PHE A 12 17.08 -22.04 9.51
N MET A 13 16.98 -21.21 10.55
CA MET A 13 15.89 -20.23 10.67
C MET A 13 16.04 -19.22 9.52
N LEU A 14 15.18 -19.34 8.51
CA LEU A 14 14.95 -18.29 7.52
C LEU A 14 14.30 -17.11 8.26
N PHE A 15 15.10 -16.10 8.58
CA PHE A 15 14.56 -14.80 9.00
C PHE A 15 13.82 -14.18 7.81
N THR A 16 12.49 -14.22 7.85
CA THR A 16 11.66 -13.37 7.00
C THR A 16 11.88 -11.93 7.45
N HIS A 17 12.73 -11.19 6.73
CA HIS A 17 12.84 -9.75 6.94
C HIS A 17 11.52 -9.11 6.53
N GLN A 18 10.73 -8.70 7.52
CA GLN A 18 9.60 -7.80 7.32
C GLN A 18 10.18 -6.48 6.81
N LEU A 19 9.84 -6.11 5.57
CA LEU A 19 10.21 -4.81 5.03
C LEU A 19 9.49 -3.74 5.86
N PRO A 20 10.20 -2.73 6.39
CA PRO A 20 9.57 -1.65 7.13
C PRO A 20 8.50 -0.96 6.27
N ALA A 21 7.48 -0.42 6.93
CA ALA A 21 6.50 0.43 6.28
C ALA A 21 7.23 1.53 5.50
N GLN A 22 6.84 1.71 4.24
CA GLN A 22 7.51 2.65 3.36
C GLN A 22 7.37 4.07 3.92
N GLN A 23 8.50 4.64 4.33
CA GLN A 23 8.58 5.99 4.87
C GLN A 23 9.19 6.92 3.82
N VAL A 24 8.52 8.04 3.57
CA VAL A 24 9.10 9.15 2.82
C VAL A 24 9.89 10.01 3.80
N HIS A 25 11.13 10.29 3.43
CA HIS A 25 12.08 11.09 4.17
C HIS A 25 12.32 12.40 3.44
N THR A 26 12.53 13.47 4.20
CA THR A 26 12.87 14.80 3.68
C THR A 26 14.12 15.32 4.36
N ALA A 27 14.89 16.14 3.66
CA ALA A 27 16.00 16.91 4.22
C ALA A 27 15.88 18.36 3.76
N GLY A 28 16.27 19.31 4.61
CA GLY A 28 16.16 20.75 4.30
C GLY A 28 14.72 21.21 4.03
N GLU A 29 14.59 22.46 3.57
CA GLU A 29 13.31 23.05 3.21
C GLU A 29 13.45 23.94 1.97
N MET A 30 12.71 23.62 0.90
CA MET A 30 12.73 24.37 -0.35
C MET A 30 12.42 25.86 -0.14
N ARG A 31 11.49 26.24 0.75
CA ARG A 31 11.17 27.65 1.00
C ARG A 31 12.38 28.47 1.45
N LYS A 32 13.26 27.89 2.27
CA LYS A 32 14.46 28.57 2.77
C LYS A 32 15.48 28.76 1.67
N VAL A 33 15.62 27.77 0.80
CA VAL A 33 16.42 27.91 -0.44
C VAL A 33 15.86 29.02 -1.29
N MET A 34 14.57 28.99 -1.63
CA MET A 34 13.93 29.96 -2.54
C MET A 34 14.01 31.41 -2.03
N MET A 35 14.00 31.61 -0.71
CA MET A 35 14.16 32.92 -0.07
C MET A 35 15.62 33.34 0.14
N GLY A 36 16.58 32.50 -0.23
CA GLY A 36 18.01 32.76 -0.03
C GLY A 36 18.48 32.67 1.43
N GLU A 37 17.67 32.10 2.31
CA GLU A 37 17.95 32.02 3.75
C GLU A 37 18.92 30.88 4.08
N ASP A 38 18.80 29.75 3.38
CA ASP A 38 19.60 28.56 3.63
C ASP A 38 19.83 27.76 2.34
N LEU A 39 21.07 27.78 1.84
CA LEU A 39 21.54 26.98 0.70
C LEU A 39 22.59 25.95 1.14
N GLY A 40 22.74 25.73 2.45
CA GLY A 40 23.71 24.80 2.99
C GLY A 40 23.40 23.35 2.60
N PRO A 41 24.39 22.44 2.66
CA PRO A 41 24.16 21.03 2.36
C PRO A 41 23.43 20.35 3.52
N HIS A 42 22.13 20.06 3.33
CA HIS A 42 21.29 19.37 4.33
C HIS A 42 21.30 17.85 4.16
N LEU A 43 21.72 17.36 2.99
CA LEU A 43 21.88 15.95 2.70
C LEU A 43 23.13 15.70 1.86
N ARG A 44 23.88 14.66 2.19
CA ARG A 44 24.89 14.07 1.31
C ARG A 44 24.40 12.72 0.82
N TRP A 45 24.33 12.52 -0.49
CA TRP A 45 23.71 11.32 -1.04
C TRP A 45 24.54 10.05 -0.80
N ASP A 46 25.87 10.18 -0.66
CA ASP A 46 26.77 9.08 -0.27
C ASP A 46 26.48 8.49 1.12
N SER A 47 25.74 9.20 1.98
CA SER A 47 25.37 8.76 3.32
C SER A 47 24.11 7.89 3.38
N ILE A 48 23.36 7.75 2.27
CA ILE A 48 22.07 7.04 2.25
C ILE A 48 22.23 5.63 1.67
N ALA A 49 21.54 4.67 2.28
CA ALA A 49 21.48 3.30 1.78
C ALA A 49 20.90 3.28 0.36
N ARG A 50 21.54 2.59 -0.58
CA ARG A 50 21.20 2.66 -2.01
C ARG A 50 20.11 1.69 -2.43
N GLN A 51 19.98 0.56 -1.73
CA GLN A 51 19.09 -0.51 -2.13
C GLN A 51 17.64 -0.01 -2.17
N HIS A 52 16.97 -0.08 -3.33
CA HIS A 52 15.60 0.39 -3.51
C HIS A 52 15.41 1.89 -3.22
N LEU A 53 16.47 2.70 -3.29
CA LEU A 53 16.38 4.13 -3.07
C LEU A 53 15.79 4.83 -4.28
N PHE A 54 14.77 5.64 -4.04
CA PHE A 54 14.22 6.60 -4.99
C PHE A 54 14.24 7.99 -4.36
N GLY A 55 14.65 9.01 -5.10
CA GLY A 55 14.75 10.35 -4.54
C GLY A 55 14.95 11.42 -5.59
N ILE A 56 14.57 12.64 -5.23
CA ILE A 56 14.74 13.84 -6.04
C ILE A 56 15.22 15.00 -5.18
N SER A 57 16.09 15.82 -5.73
CA SER A 57 16.59 17.05 -5.10
C SER A 57 17.30 17.93 -6.12
N PRO A 58 17.40 19.25 -5.90
CA PRO A 58 18.40 20.03 -6.60
C PRO A 58 19.82 19.64 -6.17
N LEU A 59 20.78 19.82 -7.08
CA LEU A 59 22.21 19.73 -6.79
C LEU A 59 22.63 20.88 -5.87
N GLY A 60 23.63 20.62 -5.02
CA GLY A 60 24.27 21.59 -4.13
C GLY A 60 24.52 22.95 -4.79
N ARG A 61 24.31 24.02 -4.02
CA ARG A 61 24.37 25.41 -4.50
C ARG A 61 23.39 25.74 -5.64
N ILE A 62 22.40 24.88 -5.91
CA ILE A 62 21.34 25.08 -6.90
C ILE A 62 21.93 25.15 -8.31
N GLN A 63 22.74 24.14 -8.67
CA GLN A 63 23.50 24.10 -9.93
C GLN A 63 23.17 22.91 -10.84
N GLY A 64 22.06 22.24 -10.57
CA GLY A 64 21.58 21.11 -11.35
C GLY A 64 20.45 20.40 -10.62
N GLU A 65 20.07 19.25 -11.14
CA GLU A 65 19.09 18.35 -10.50
C GLU A 65 19.71 16.99 -10.21
N ILE A 66 19.19 16.31 -9.20
CA ILE A 66 19.55 14.96 -8.81
C ILE A 66 18.27 14.11 -8.82
N THR A 67 18.35 12.96 -9.48
CA THR A 67 17.29 11.94 -9.49
C THR A 67 17.94 10.60 -9.17
N ILE A 68 17.34 9.85 -8.27
CA ILE A 68 17.75 8.48 -7.93
C ILE A 68 16.64 7.53 -8.33
N LEU A 69 16.97 6.56 -9.18
CA LEU A 69 16.07 5.49 -9.60
C LEU A 69 16.63 4.15 -9.18
N ASP A 70 15.97 3.50 -8.23
CA ASP A 70 16.33 2.18 -7.69
C ASP A 70 17.83 2.04 -7.35
N GLY A 71 18.35 3.00 -6.59
CA GLY A 71 19.75 3.02 -6.17
C GLY A 71 20.77 3.42 -7.25
N GLN A 72 20.32 3.91 -8.41
CA GLN A 72 21.17 4.57 -9.40
C GLN A 72 20.97 6.08 -9.31
N ILE A 73 22.04 6.82 -9.01
CA ILE A 73 22.02 8.28 -8.98
C ILE A 73 22.34 8.85 -10.36
N PHE A 74 21.63 9.91 -10.70
CA PHE A 74 21.84 10.72 -11.90
C PHE A 74 21.86 12.18 -11.47
N VAL A 75 22.80 12.94 -12.03
CA VAL A 75 22.98 14.37 -11.76
C VAL A 75 22.98 15.08 -13.10
N SER A 76 22.00 15.95 -13.32
CA SER A 76 21.86 16.72 -14.55
C SER A 76 22.33 18.16 -14.35
N THR A 77 23.19 18.63 -15.24
CA THR A 77 23.66 20.02 -15.30
C THR A 77 23.56 20.54 -16.74
N VAL A 78 23.75 21.84 -16.94
CA VAL A 78 23.79 22.44 -18.28
C VAL A 78 25.21 22.81 -18.64
N GLY A 79 25.74 22.19 -19.70
CA GLY A 79 27.08 22.46 -20.22
C GLY A 79 27.19 23.87 -20.81
N ALA A 80 28.43 24.32 -21.04
CA ALA A 80 28.69 25.63 -21.65
C ALA A 80 28.11 25.78 -23.07
N ASN A 81 27.85 24.66 -23.75
CA ASN A 81 27.17 24.60 -25.05
C ASN A 81 25.63 24.67 -24.94
N GLY A 82 25.08 24.83 -23.73
CA GLY A 82 23.64 24.84 -23.46
C GLY A 82 22.97 23.46 -23.49
N GLN A 83 23.73 22.37 -23.61
CA GLN A 83 23.19 21.02 -23.65
C GLN A 83 23.17 20.39 -22.25
N VAL A 84 22.21 19.50 -22.03
CA VAL A 84 22.13 18.69 -20.81
C VAL A 84 23.36 17.79 -20.71
N GLN A 85 23.93 17.69 -19.52
CA GLN A 85 25.00 16.78 -19.15
C GLN A 85 24.54 15.95 -17.97
N ILE A 86 24.57 14.62 -18.09
CA ILE A 86 24.16 13.69 -17.03
C ILE A 86 25.38 12.89 -16.58
N GLN A 87 25.60 12.87 -15.27
CA GLN A 87 26.67 12.10 -14.64
C GLN A 87 26.12 11.27 -13.48
N ASN A 88 26.80 10.16 -13.18
CA ASN A 88 26.45 9.30 -12.05
C ASN A 88 27.46 9.54 -10.94
N ASP A 89 27.20 10.56 -10.12
CA ASP A 89 28.08 10.95 -9.02
C ASP A 89 27.32 10.88 -7.69
N TRP A 90 27.90 10.17 -6.72
CA TRP A 90 27.35 10.04 -5.37
C TRP A 90 27.94 11.06 -4.38
N GLU A 91 29.08 11.66 -4.70
CA GLU A 91 29.76 12.65 -3.84
C GLU A 91 29.14 14.04 -4.05
N VAL A 92 27.81 14.09 -4.01
CA VAL A 92 27.00 15.27 -4.22
C VAL A 92 26.12 15.54 -3.02
N GLU A 93 25.88 16.83 -2.79
CA GLU A 93 25.10 17.34 -1.68
C GLU A 93 23.81 17.98 -2.20
N ALA A 94 22.80 18.06 -1.35
CA ALA A 94 21.52 18.67 -1.65
C ALA A 94 21.10 19.63 -0.52
N PRO A 95 20.62 20.85 -0.85
CA PRO A 95 20.12 21.79 0.13
C PRO A 95 18.70 21.46 0.62
N PHE A 96 17.93 20.72 -0.18
CA PHE A 96 16.76 19.99 0.28
C PHE A 96 16.56 18.74 -0.57
N ALA A 97 15.85 17.75 -0.07
CA ALA A 97 15.60 16.50 -0.78
C ALA A 97 14.33 15.82 -0.29
N VAL A 98 13.75 14.97 -1.14
CA VAL A 98 12.74 13.99 -0.75
C VAL A 98 13.14 12.61 -1.30
N TYR A 99 13.02 11.57 -0.49
CA TYR A 99 13.38 10.21 -0.89
C TYR A 99 12.61 9.14 -0.12
N ALA A 100 12.58 7.93 -0.66
CA ALA A 100 12.02 6.76 -0.02
C ALA A 100 12.77 5.49 -0.47
N HIS A 101 12.76 4.48 0.38
CA HIS A 101 13.16 3.12 0.02
C HIS A 101 11.92 2.34 -0.39
N VAL A 102 11.80 2.00 -1.69
CA VAL A 102 10.61 1.37 -2.26
C VAL A 102 10.95 -0.03 -2.76
N PRO A 103 10.88 -1.05 -1.89
CA PRO A 103 11.32 -2.39 -2.23
C PRO A 103 10.49 -3.06 -3.31
N ALA A 104 9.22 -2.63 -3.46
CA ALA A 104 8.35 -3.18 -4.48
C ALA A 104 7.29 -2.17 -4.94
N TRP A 105 6.96 -2.27 -6.23
CA TRP A 105 6.01 -1.42 -6.92
C TRP A 105 4.86 -2.28 -7.47
N GLU A 106 3.63 -1.86 -7.23
CA GLU A 106 2.46 -2.34 -7.98
C GLU A 106 2.33 -1.51 -9.25
N ARG A 107 2.13 -2.19 -10.38
CA ARG A 107 2.00 -1.56 -11.70
C ARG A 107 0.55 -1.53 -12.12
N PHE A 108 0.05 -0.35 -12.43
CA PHE A 108 -1.29 -0.11 -12.92
C PHE A 108 -1.27 0.42 -14.35
N ASP A 109 -2.27 -0.01 -15.11
CA ASP A 109 -2.63 0.61 -16.37
C ASP A 109 -3.31 1.96 -16.09
N PHE A 110 -2.67 3.06 -16.49
CA PHE A 110 -3.14 4.41 -16.18
C PHE A 110 -3.60 5.12 -17.45
N GLU A 111 -4.92 5.06 -17.69
CA GLU A 111 -5.58 5.72 -18.81
C GLU A 111 -5.97 7.14 -18.42
N VAL A 112 -4.99 8.04 -18.43
CA VAL A 112 -5.17 9.47 -18.18
C VAL A 112 -4.95 10.26 -19.47
N LYS A 113 -5.73 11.33 -19.63
CA LYS A 113 -5.44 12.41 -20.58
C LYS A 113 -5.23 13.68 -19.78
N THR A 114 -4.05 14.25 -19.93
CA THR A 114 -3.66 15.49 -19.26
C THR A 114 -2.81 16.31 -20.22
N GLU A 115 -2.94 17.63 -20.16
CA GLU A 115 -2.07 18.61 -20.81
C GLU A 115 -1.24 19.42 -19.80
N SER A 116 -1.35 19.10 -18.49
CA SER A 116 -0.60 19.80 -17.44
C SER A 116 -0.18 18.97 -16.22
N GLU A 117 0.83 19.46 -15.50
CA GLU A 117 1.24 18.90 -14.19
C GLU A 117 0.06 18.92 -13.19
N SER A 118 -0.72 20.01 -13.15
CA SER A 118 -1.88 20.15 -12.26
C SER A 118 -2.95 19.09 -12.54
N GLU A 119 -3.29 18.88 -13.81
CA GLU A 119 -4.24 17.83 -14.22
C GLU A 119 -3.69 16.42 -13.92
N LEU A 120 -2.37 16.21 -14.07
CA LEU A 120 -1.73 14.96 -13.66
C LEU A 120 -1.84 14.75 -12.15
N GLN A 121 -1.59 15.77 -11.34
CA GLN A 121 -1.74 15.71 -9.88
C GLN A 121 -3.15 15.30 -9.47
N GLU A 122 -4.18 15.96 -10.01
CA GLU A 122 -5.59 15.63 -9.71
C GLU A 122 -5.92 14.18 -10.09
N ALA A 123 -5.44 13.74 -11.25
CA ALA A 123 -5.64 12.37 -11.70
C ALA A 123 -4.93 11.35 -10.79
N LEU A 124 -3.70 11.65 -10.35
CA LEU A 124 -2.93 10.81 -9.42
C LEU A 124 -3.63 10.70 -8.07
N GLU A 125 -4.05 11.81 -7.47
CA GLU A 125 -4.77 11.82 -6.19
C GLU A 125 -6.03 10.95 -6.25
N LYS A 126 -6.85 11.17 -7.28
CA LYS A 126 -8.06 10.38 -7.50
C LYS A 126 -7.76 8.89 -7.69
N PHE A 127 -6.71 8.56 -8.43
CA PHE A 127 -6.30 7.18 -8.66
C PHE A 127 -5.82 6.52 -7.36
N MET A 128 -4.96 7.19 -6.61
CA MET A 128 -4.43 6.73 -5.32
C MET A 128 -5.56 6.46 -4.32
N LEU A 129 -6.49 7.40 -4.13
CA LEU A 129 -7.66 7.22 -3.27
C LEU A 129 -8.52 6.03 -3.68
N ALA A 130 -8.76 5.86 -4.99
CA ALA A 130 -9.54 4.74 -5.51
C ALA A 130 -8.86 3.37 -5.32
N HIS A 131 -7.54 3.34 -5.14
CA HIS A 131 -6.74 2.12 -4.95
C HIS A 131 -6.28 1.93 -3.49
N GLY A 132 -6.88 2.67 -2.55
CA GLY A 132 -6.67 2.47 -1.11
C GLY A 132 -5.39 3.08 -0.55
N TYR A 133 -4.75 4.00 -1.27
CA TYR A 133 -3.63 4.79 -0.74
C TYR A 133 -4.15 5.93 0.14
N ASP A 134 -3.50 6.12 1.28
CA ASP A 134 -3.74 7.25 2.18
C ASP A 134 -2.96 8.47 1.68
N THR A 135 -3.64 9.38 0.98
CA THR A 135 -3.07 10.61 0.40
C THR A 135 -2.81 11.71 1.43
N SER A 136 -3.18 11.52 2.71
CA SER A 136 -2.72 12.38 3.80
C SER A 136 -1.24 12.16 4.12
N LYS A 137 -0.71 10.97 3.77
CA LYS A 137 0.73 10.68 3.87
C LYS A 137 1.42 10.94 2.53
N PRO A 138 2.73 11.27 2.52
CA PRO A 138 3.45 11.37 1.27
C PRO A 138 3.54 10.03 0.53
N VAL A 139 3.27 10.02 -0.77
CA VAL A 139 3.30 8.82 -1.61
C VAL A 139 4.29 9.04 -2.76
N PRO A 140 5.38 8.25 -2.86
CA PRO A 140 6.19 8.25 -4.06
C PRO A 140 5.45 7.52 -5.17
N PHE A 141 5.57 8.01 -6.40
CA PHE A 141 4.96 7.41 -7.57
C PHE A 141 5.91 7.45 -8.75
N ARG A 142 5.68 6.58 -9.72
CA ARG A 142 6.35 6.63 -11.01
C ARG A 142 5.34 6.57 -12.14
N VAL A 143 5.58 7.30 -13.21
CA VAL A 143 4.79 7.19 -14.45
C VAL A 143 5.73 6.84 -15.57
N GLN A 144 5.48 5.71 -16.24
CA GLN A 144 6.32 5.20 -17.32
C GLN A 144 5.53 5.09 -18.61
N GLY A 145 6.09 5.60 -19.71
CA GLY A 145 5.47 5.46 -21.02
C GLY A 145 5.98 6.46 -22.03
N THR A 146 5.16 6.71 -23.05
CA THR A 146 5.42 7.75 -24.05
C THR A 146 4.58 8.97 -23.73
N PHE A 147 5.25 10.09 -23.51
CA PHE A 147 4.64 11.38 -23.26
C PHE A 147 4.52 12.13 -24.58
N GLY A 148 3.34 12.70 -24.84
CA GLY A 148 3.11 13.51 -26.04
C GLY A 148 4.02 14.73 -26.03
N HIS A 149 4.13 15.38 -24.87
CA HIS A 149 4.97 16.55 -24.64
C HIS A 149 5.53 16.53 -23.21
N ILE A 150 6.76 17.01 -23.02
CA ILE A 150 7.41 17.21 -21.72
C ILE A 150 8.13 18.56 -21.75
N ASP A 151 7.82 19.43 -20.79
CA ASP A 151 8.66 20.56 -20.43
C ASP A 151 9.35 20.28 -19.11
N TYR A 152 10.64 20.55 -19.04
CA TYR A 152 11.42 20.43 -17.81
C TYR A 152 12.49 21.50 -17.75
N HIS A 153 12.99 21.76 -16.55
CA HIS A 153 14.14 22.62 -16.36
C HIS A 153 15.28 21.94 -15.60
N ILE A 154 16.46 22.53 -15.75
CA ILE A 154 17.61 22.28 -14.90
C ILE A 154 18.05 23.63 -14.35
N ILE A 155 18.18 23.75 -13.03
CA ILE A 155 18.72 24.98 -12.46
C ILE A 155 20.23 25.06 -12.73
N SER A 156 20.67 26.19 -13.29
CA SER A 156 22.07 26.43 -13.67
C SER A 156 22.57 27.73 -13.06
N LYS A 157 22.56 27.85 -11.72
CA LYS A 157 23.05 29.04 -11.02
C LYS A 157 24.57 29.21 -11.24
N PRO A 158 25.05 30.39 -11.67
CA PRO A 158 26.48 30.63 -11.87
C PRO A 158 27.29 30.38 -10.58
N ALA A 159 28.45 29.74 -10.68
CA ALA A 159 29.28 29.42 -9.52
C ALA A 159 29.81 30.66 -8.76
N SER A 160 29.94 31.78 -9.47
CA SER A 160 30.30 33.08 -8.90
C SER A 160 29.16 33.78 -8.18
N GLU A 161 27.91 33.35 -8.40
CA GLU A 161 26.74 33.95 -7.77
C GLU A 161 26.63 33.47 -6.33
N THR A 162 26.68 34.39 -5.38
CA THR A 162 26.58 34.10 -3.94
C THR A 162 25.19 34.38 -3.40
N GLU A 163 24.42 35.23 -4.07
CA GLU A 163 23.05 35.54 -3.66
C GLU A 163 22.06 34.50 -4.22
N HIS A 164 20.88 34.47 -3.61
CA HIS A 164 19.76 33.71 -4.12
C HIS A 164 18.46 34.40 -3.72
N SER A 165 17.53 34.48 -4.66
CA SER A 165 16.20 35.04 -4.49
C SER A 165 15.29 34.35 -5.49
N HIS A 166 13.98 34.50 -5.34
CA HIS A 166 13.02 33.96 -6.31
C HIS A 166 13.31 34.43 -7.74
N GLU A 167 13.63 35.70 -7.95
CA GLU A 167 13.95 36.24 -9.28
C GLU A 167 15.24 35.64 -9.86
N LEU A 168 16.28 35.48 -9.03
CA LEU A 168 17.54 34.85 -9.46
C LEU A 168 17.36 33.35 -9.74
N HIS A 169 16.49 32.68 -8.96
CA HIS A 169 16.14 31.29 -9.16
C HIS A 169 15.47 31.08 -10.52
N GLU A 170 14.45 31.88 -10.83
CA GLU A 170 13.77 31.82 -12.13
C GLU A 170 14.73 32.12 -13.29
N LYS A 171 15.64 33.10 -13.15
CA LYS A 171 16.68 33.38 -14.15
C LYS A 171 17.69 32.25 -14.34
N ALA A 172 17.88 31.42 -13.31
CA ALA A 172 18.81 30.30 -13.34
C ALA A 172 18.23 29.06 -14.02
N LYS A 173 16.90 28.98 -14.22
CA LYS A 173 16.26 27.89 -14.96
C LYS A 173 16.72 27.86 -16.40
N LYS A 174 17.12 26.67 -16.86
CA LYS A 174 17.31 26.35 -18.27
C LYS A 174 16.22 25.38 -18.68
N HIS A 175 15.34 25.86 -19.53
CA HIS A 175 14.15 25.13 -19.99
C HIS A 175 14.46 24.28 -21.21
N PHE A 176 13.85 23.11 -21.26
CA PHE A 176 13.95 22.13 -22.33
C PHE A 176 12.55 21.59 -22.62
N SER A 177 12.27 21.35 -23.89
CA SER A 177 11.00 20.77 -24.34
C SER A 177 11.26 19.57 -25.23
N LEU A 178 10.49 18.51 -25.03
CA LEU A 178 10.57 17.27 -25.78
C LEU A 178 9.19 16.84 -26.26
N GLU A 179 9.16 16.29 -27.46
CA GLU A 179 7.94 15.78 -28.10
C GLU A 179 8.02 14.26 -28.24
N ASN A 180 6.89 13.58 -28.07
CA ASN A 180 6.72 12.13 -28.30
C ASN A 180 7.85 11.29 -27.68
N THR A 181 8.25 11.63 -26.46
CA THR A 181 9.42 11.05 -25.81
C THR A 181 9.00 9.95 -24.86
N ARG A 182 9.75 8.83 -24.91
CA ARG A 182 9.59 7.74 -23.97
C ARG A 182 10.52 7.93 -22.78
N GLY A 183 9.98 7.75 -21.58
CA GLY A 183 10.73 7.94 -20.36
C GLY A 183 9.94 7.60 -19.11
N GLU A 184 10.41 8.17 -18.01
CA GLU A 184 9.86 7.98 -16.69
C GLU A 184 9.77 9.30 -15.92
N LEU A 185 8.64 9.50 -15.25
CA LEU A 185 8.47 10.48 -14.19
C LEU A 185 8.68 9.78 -12.86
N LEU A 186 9.58 10.29 -12.02
CA LEU A 186 9.63 9.96 -10.60
C LEU A 186 9.10 11.16 -9.82
N GLY A 187 8.09 10.95 -8.98
CA GLY A 187 7.53 12.03 -8.19
C GLY A 187 7.13 11.61 -6.78
N PHE A 188 6.87 12.62 -5.96
CA PHE A 188 6.35 12.47 -4.60
C PHE A 188 5.09 13.34 -4.47
N TYR A 189 3.99 12.72 -4.08
CA TYR A 189 2.73 13.40 -3.77
C TYR A 189 2.64 13.68 -2.27
N SER A 190 2.20 14.86 -1.84
CA SER A 190 1.91 15.18 -0.44
C SER A 190 1.14 16.50 -0.28
N GLN A 191 0.06 16.46 0.52
CA GLN A 191 -0.71 17.65 0.93
C GLN A 191 -0.11 18.43 2.12
N HIS A 192 0.95 17.92 2.75
CA HIS A 192 1.48 18.46 4.01
C HIS A 192 2.93 18.95 3.93
N HIS A 193 3.52 19.00 2.73
CA HIS A 193 4.94 19.33 2.52
C HIS A 193 5.17 20.52 1.58
N GLU A 194 4.17 21.40 1.46
CA GLU A 194 4.33 22.69 0.79
C GLU A 194 5.47 23.51 1.42
N GLY A 195 6.39 23.96 0.59
CA GLY A 195 7.59 24.68 1.01
C GLY A 195 8.68 23.81 1.64
N VAL A 196 8.47 22.50 1.79
CA VAL A 196 9.51 21.54 2.19
C VAL A 196 10.12 20.92 0.95
N PHE A 197 9.32 20.21 0.16
CA PHE A 197 9.74 19.70 -1.15
C PHE A 197 8.74 19.96 -2.27
N THR A 198 7.50 20.37 -1.99
CA THR A 198 6.55 20.81 -3.03
C THR A 198 6.39 22.32 -3.06
N HIS A 199 6.06 22.88 -4.22
CA HIS A 199 5.79 24.32 -4.36
C HIS A 199 4.48 24.71 -3.70
N ARG A 200 4.33 25.99 -3.33
CA ARG A 200 3.08 26.48 -2.77
C ARG A 200 1.97 26.33 -3.80
N GLY A 201 0.88 25.67 -3.43
CA GLY A 201 -0.23 25.35 -4.34
C GLY A 201 0.00 24.16 -5.27
N SER A 202 1.07 23.39 -5.08
CA SER A 202 1.27 22.07 -5.70
C SER A 202 1.51 21.01 -4.62
N PHE A 203 0.92 19.84 -4.82
CA PHE A 203 1.08 18.66 -3.98
C PHE A 203 2.03 17.64 -4.60
N VAL A 204 2.62 17.93 -5.75
CA VAL A 204 3.61 17.05 -6.39
C VAL A 204 4.96 17.75 -6.54
N HIS A 205 6.01 16.95 -6.51
CA HIS A 205 7.33 17.33 -7.02
C HIS A 205 7.82 16.17 -7.87
N ILE A 206 8.10 16.46 -9.15
CA ILE A 206 8.35 15.45 -10.16
C ILE A 206 9.64 15.77 -10.91
N HIS A 207 10.49 14.76 -11.10
CA HIS A 207 11.59 14.81 -12.07
C HIS A 207 11.25 13.91 -13.26
N PHE A 208 11.67 14.32 -14.45
CA PHE A 208 11.61 13.53 -15.69
C PHE A 208 12.98 12.94 -16.03
N MET A 209 12.98 11.77 -16.65
CA MET A 209 14.14 11.16 -17.31
C MET A 209 13.70 10.40 -18.57
N ASP A 210 14.39 10.61 -19.69
CA ASP A 210 14.15 9.83 -20.91
C ASP A 210 14.82 8.44 -20.84
N ASP A 211 14.30 7.48 -21.62
CA ASP A 211 14.84 6.11 -21.67
C ASP A 211 16.31 6.08 -22.14
N ALA A 212 16.71 7.06 -22.95
CA ALA A 212 18.09 7.21 -23.46
C ALA A 212 19.06 7.78 -22.42
N ARG A 213 18.56 8.30 -21.29
CA ARG A 213 19.35 9.00 -20.26
C ARG A 213 20.18 10.14 -20.83
N GLN A 214 19.57 10.91 -21.73
CA GLN A 214 20.14 12.10 -22.34
C GLN A 214 19.44 13.38 -21.87
N ASN A 215 18.21 13.26 -21.36
CA ASN A 215 17.39 14.35 -20.89
C ASN A 215 16.87 14.02 -19.49
N MET A 216 17.09 14.93 -18.54
CA MET A 216 16.68 14.79 -17.15
C MET A 216 16.59 16.16 -16.48
N GLY A 217 15.57 16.35 -15.64
CA GLY A 217 15.46 17.51 -14.78
C GLY A 217 14.12 17.59 -14.07
N HIS A 218 13.83 18.73 -13.47
CA HIS A 218 12.57 19.02 -12.78
C HIS A 218 11.45 19.24 -13.81
N LEU A 219 10.36 18.49 -13.69
CA LEU A 219 9.22 18.59 -14.60
C LEU A 219 8.50 19.92 -14.40
N GLU A 220 8.16 20.62 -15.48
CA GLU A 220 7.33 21.82 -15.45
C GLU A 220 5.95 21.57 -16.06
N ASN A 221 5.90 20.75 -17.12
CA ASN A 221 4.66 20.44 -17.80
C ASN A 221 4.72 19.08 -18.49
N VAL A 222 3.56 18.44 -18.66
CA VAL A 222 3.45 17.15 -19.32
C VAL A 222 2.12 17.00 -20.05
N ALA A 223 2.18 16.49 -21.29
CA ALA A 223 1.02 16.03 -22.01
C ALA A 223 1.03 14.49 -22.13
N ILE A 224 0.00 13.84 -21.62
CA ILE A 224 -0.22 12.40 -21.75
C ILE A 224 -1.40 12.17 -22.69
N THR A 225 -1.11 11.64 -23.87
CA THR A 225 -2.12 11.37 -24.92
C THR A 225 -2.40 9.89 -25.11
N GLN A 226 -1.55 9.03 -24.53
CA GLN A 226 -1.58 7.58 -24.66
C GLN A 226 -1.59 6.93 -23.29
N LYS A 227 -1.95 5.66 -23.25
CA LYS A 227 -1.90 4.86 -22.03
C LYS A 227 -0.47 4.78 -21.51
N VAL A 228 -0.30 5.11 -20.24
CA VAL A 228 0.97 4.99 -19.50
C VAL A 228 0.80 3.98 -18.37
N ALA A 229 1.91 3.60 -17.76
CA ALA A 229 1.87 2.82 -16.54
C ALA A 229 2.13 3.70 -15.34
N LEU A 230 1.24 3.64 -14.36
CA LEU A 230 1.44 4.23 -13.04
C LEU A 230 1.97 3.13 -12.12
N LEU A 231 3.09 3.39 -11.47
CA LEU A 231 3.63 2.52 -10.45
C LEU A 231 3.46 3.22 -9.11
N LEU A 232 2.78 2.53 -8.20
CA LEU A 232 2.65 2.95 -6.82
C LEU A 232 3.28 1.89 -5.92
N PRO A 233 3.73 2.25 -4.72
CA PRO A 233 4.36 1.29 -3.83
C PRO A 233 3.37 0.22 -3.42
N MET A 234 3.80 -1.03 -3.32
CA MET A 234 2.92 -2.06 -2.76
C MET A 234 2.54 -1.68 -1.33
N ILE A 235 1.23 -1.64 -1.04
CA ILE A 235 0.74 -1.48 0.32
C ILE A 235 1.07 -2.77 1.06
N ASN A 236 2.25 -2.82 1.69
CA ASN A 236 2.61 -3.92 2.56
C ASN A 236 1.71 -3.89 3.79
N SER A 237 0.63 -4.64 3.71
CA SER A 237 -0.18 -5.04 4.86
C SER A 237 0.73 -5.81 5.83
N THR A 238 1.10 -5.19 6.96
CA THR A 238 1.67 -5.86 8.16
C THR A 238 0.76 -6.97 8.70
N LEU A 239 -0.49 -6.93 8.30
CA LEU A 239 -1.49 -7.97 8.40
C LEU A 239 -1.09 -9.08 7.43
N GLY A 240 -0.24 -10.00 7.92
CA GLY A 240 0.24 -11.15 7.14
C GLY A 240 -0.89 -11.88 6.43
N SER A 241 -0.55 -12.60 5.37
CA SER A 241 -1.51 -13.35 4.59
C SER A 241 -2.15 -14.49 5.39
N ILE A 242 -3.36 -14.85 4.99
CA ILE A 242 -4.07 -16.01 5.49
C ILE A 242 -3.91 -17.14 4.46
N HIS A 243 -3.23 -18.22 4.85
CA HIS A 243 -3.08 -19.38 3.99
C HIS A 243 -4.34 -20.27 4.04
N VAL A 244 -4.98 -20.45 2.88
CA VAL A 244 -6.22 -21.22 2.75
C VAL A 244 -6.04 -22.40 1.81
N ASN A 245 -6.87 -23.42 1.99
CA ASN A 245 -6.94 -24.60 1.16
C ASN A 245 -8.39 -24.88 0.75
N ASP A 246 -8.62 -24.96 -0.55
CA ASP A 246 -9.89 -25.28 -1.18
C ASP A 246 -9.76 -26.50 -2.09
N THR A 247 -10.86 -26.90 -2.71
CA THR A 247 -10.85 -27.92 -3.75
C THR A 247 -10.21 -27.41 -5.05
N ASP A 248 -9.39 -28.24 -5.69
CA ASP A 248 -8.66 -27.95 -6.95
C ASP A 248 -9.58 -27.61 -8.15
N PHE A 249 -10.83 -28.09 -8.15
CA PHE A 249 -11.87 -27.66 -9.07
C PHE A 249 -13.27 -27.98 -8.53
N SER A 250 -14.32 -27.65 -9.31
CA SER A 250 -15.74 -27.79 -8.93
C SER A 250 -16.25 -29.20 -8.54
N LYS A 251 -15.49 -30.29 -8.73
CA LYS A 251 -15.80 -31.64 -8.21
C LYS A 251 -14.54 -32.31 -7.64
N GLY A 252 -13.59 -31.49 -7.22
CA GLY A 252 -12.21 -31.87 -7.05
C GLY A 252 -11.83 -32.40 -5.68
N ARG A 253 -10.52 -32.54 -5.48
CA ARG A 253 -9.89 -32.89 -4.20
C ARG A 253 -9.43 -31.62 -3.51
N LEU A 254 -9.25 -31.67 -2.20
CA LEU A 254 -8.57 -30.60 -1.49
C LEU A 254 -7.13 -30.46 -2.01
N GLY A 255 -6.66 -29.22 -2.24
CA GLY A 255 -5.30 -28.98 -2.75
C GLY A 255 -5.09 -27.65 -3.47
N PHE A 256 -6.13 -26.82 -3.63
CA PHE A 256 -5.95 -25.45 -4.11
C PHE A 256 -5.55 -24.56 -2.95
N GLN A 257 -4.23 -24.38 -2.79
CA GLN A 257 -3.66 -23.53 -1.76
C GLN A 257 -3.40 -22.13 -2.30
N GLN A 258 -3.77 -21.12 -1.52
CA GLN A 258 -3.52 -19.71 -1.84
C GLN A 258 -3.40 -18.89 -0.57
N ASP A 259 -2.75 -17.74 -0.70
CA ASP A 259 -2.68 -16.72 0.33
C ASP A 259 -3.75 -15.66 0.05
N ILE A 260 -4.50 -15.28 1.08
CA ILE A 260 -5.48 -14.20 1.04
C ILE A 260 -4.96 -13.02 1.86
N GLU A 261 -4.97 -11.83 1.27
CA GLU A 261 -4.57 -10.58 1.91
C GLU A 261 -5.76 -9.65 2.14
N LEU A 262 -5.57 -8.61 2.95
CA LEU A 262 -6.59 -7.59 3.19
C LEU A 262 -7.02 -6.90 1.88
N GLN A 263 -6.10 -6.78 0.92
CA GLN A 263 -6.32 -6.14 -0.37
C GLN A 263 -7.27 -6.94 -1.25
N ASP A 264 -7.28 -8.27 -1.15
CA ASP A 264 -8.26 -9.11 -1.84
C ASP A 264 -9.67 -8.88 -1.31
N LEU A 265 -9.79 -8.65 0.00
CA LEU A 265 -11.04 -8.23 0.63
C LEU A 265 -11.46 -6.82 0.21
N VAL A 266 -10.52 -5.88 0.09
CA VAL A 266 -10.81 -4.53 -0.45
C VAL A 266 -11.35 -4.63 -1.88
N LYS A 267 -10.74 -5.47 -2.73
CA LYS A 267 -11.23 -5.73 -4.10
C LYS A 267 -12.63 -6.35 -4.10
N PHE A 268 -12.90 -7.27 -3.16
CA PHE A 268 -14.22 -7.90 -3.04
C PHE A 268 -15.29 -6.95 -2.50
N HIS A 269 -14.95 -6.12 -1.51
CA HIS A 269 -15.88 -5.21 -0.82
C HIS A 269 -16.08 -3.88 -1.57
N GLY A 270 -15.04 -3.39 -2.25
CA GLY A 270 -15.04 -2.18 -3.07
C GLY A 270 -14.33 -0.96 -2.46
N HIS A 271 -13.98 -0.98 -1.18
CA HIS A 271 -13.16 0.06 -0.52
C HIS A 271 -12.56 -0.47 0.78
N LEU A 272 -11.62 0.26 1.39
CA LEU A 272 -11.12 -0.02 2.73
C LEU A 272 -11.95 0.75 3.77
N CYS A 273 -12.62 0.03 4.68
CA CYS A 273 -13.34 0.57 5.84
C CYS A 273 -12.68 0.07 7.14
N ASP A 274 -12.90 0.75 8.27
CA ASP A 274 -12.45 0.28 9.59
C ASP A 274 -13.01 -1.12 9.91
N GLY A 275 -14.27 -1.37 9.56
CA GLY A 275 -14.93 -2.65 9.71
C GLY A 275 -14.23 -3.80 8.97
N LEU A 276 -13.59 -3.54 7.83
CA LEU A 276 -12.84 -4.55 7.06
C LEU A 276 -11.54 -4.91 7.77
N VAL A 277 -10.79 -3.90 8.23
CA VAL A 277 -9.56 -4.11 9.01
C VAL A 277 -9.88 -4.85 10.30
N VAL A 278 -10.93 -4.41 11.00
CA VAL A 278 -11.41 -5.04 12.23
C VAL A 278 -11.79 -6.50 11.98
N GLY A 279 -12.57 -6.74 10.93
CA GLY A 279 -13.03 -8.08 10.59
C GLY A 279 -11.87 -8.99 10.20
N PHE A 280 -10.97 -8.53 9.33
CA PHE A 280 -9.85 -9.32 8.83
C PHE A 280 -8.92 -9.74 9.97
N GLN A 281 -8.53 -8.83 10.86
CA GLN A 281 -7.72 -9.17 12.04
C GLN A 281 -8.43 -10.13 12.99
N ALA A 282 -9.69 -9.85 13.32
CA ALA A 282 -10.48 -10.68 14.23
C ALA A 282 -10.59 -12.12 13.69
N LEU A 283 -10.99 -12.26 12.43
CA LEU A 283 -11.18 -13.57 11.84
C LEU A 283 -9.85 -14.30 11.63
N SER A 284 -8.76 -13.59 11.34
CA SER A 284 -7.40 -14.17 11.32
C SER A 284 -7.04 -14.84 12.65
N GLU A 285 -7.26 -14.16 13.78
CA GLU A 285 -6.95 -14.72 15.11
C GLU A 285 -7.85 -15.91 15.47
N ALA A 286 -9.14 -15.84 15.11
CA ALA A 286 -10.06 -16.96 15.30
C ALA A 286 -9.63 -18.19 14.49
N MET A 287 -9.22 -17.99 13.23
CA MET A 287 -8.79 -19.08 12.36
C MET A 287 -7.46 -19.68 12.81
N LYS A 288 -6.47 -18.88 13.22
CA LYS A 288 -5.21 -19.38 13.82
C LYS A 288 -5.46 -20.29 15.02
N THR A 289 -6.49 -19.98 15.82
CA THR A 289 -6.88 -20.81 16.97
C THR A 289 -7.51 -22.15 16.55
N LEU A 290 -8.27 -22.18 15.44
CA LEU A 290 -8.92 -23.39 14.92
C LEU A 290 -8.00 -24.25 14.03
N TYR A 291 -7.04 -23.62 13.36
CA TYR A 291 -6.08 -24.19 12.42
C TYR A 291 -4.64 -23.86 12.85
N PRO A 292 -4.12 -24.53 13.90
CA PRO A 292 -2.80 -24.22 14.46
C PRO A 292 -1.63 -24.62 13.54
N ASP A 293 -1.89 -25.44 12.52
CA ASP A 293 -0.99 -25.77 11.42
C ASP A 293 -0.88 -24.67 10.37
N GLY A 294 -1.68 -23.60 10.50
CA GLY A 294 -1.63 -22.40 9.67
C GLY A 294 -2.40 -22.49 8.35
N THR A 295 -2.82 -23.68 7.93
CA THR A 295 -3.59 -23.88 6.69
C THR A 295 -5.09 -24.01 7.00
N ILE A 296 -5.89 -23.06 6.50
CA ILE A 296 -7.33 -23.06 6.74
C ILE A 296 -8.05 -23.86 5.67
N ASP A 297 -8.68 -24.97 6.05
CA ASP A 297 -9.63 -25.69 5.19
C ASP A 297 -10.98 -24.95 5.17
N ARG A 298 -11.20 -24.12 4.15
CA ARG A 298 -12.47 -23.39 3.97
C ARG A 298 -13.65 -24.31 3.64
N THR A 299 -13.38 -25.54 3.21
CA THR A 299 -14.42 -26.56 3.01
C THR A 299 -14.89 -27.18 4.33
N ASN A 300 -14.12 -27.03 5.41
CA ASN A 300 -14.40 -27.55 6.75
C ASN A 300 -14.83 -26.46 7.74
N THR A 301 -15.01 -25.23 7.27
CA THR A 301 -15.28 -24.08 8.14
C THR A 301 -16.70 -23.57 7.93
N ARG A 302 -17.38 -23.24 9.04
CA ARG A 302 -18.62 -22.46 9.03
C ARG A 302 -18.54 -21.31 10.02
N ILE A 303 -19.29 -20.25 9.76
CA ILE A 303 -19.17 -18.99 10.51
C ILE A 303 -20.50 -18.28 10.72
N VAL A 304 -20.64 -17.67 11.88
CA VAL A 304 -21.71 -16.71 12.21
C VAL A 304 -21.09 -15.33 12.31
N SER A 305 -21.71 -14.33 11.69
CA SER A 305 -21.23 -12.95 11.69
C SER A 305 -22.25 -11.98 12.28
N GLN A 306 -21.76 -10.91 12.90
CA GLN A 306 -22.55 -9.70 13.17
C GLN A 306 -23.01 -9.07 11.84
N PRO A 307 -24.11 -8.27 11.84
CA PRO A 307 -24.74 -7.81 10.61
C PRO A 307 -24.06 -6.71 9.78
N PRO A 308 -23.03 -5.96 10.24
CA PRO A 308 -22.39 -4.96 9.38
C PRO A 308 -21.85 -5.54 8.06
N PRO A 309 -22.01 -4.85 6.92
CA PRO A 309 -21.64 -5.37 5.60
C PRO A 309 -20.14 -5.71 5.49
N CYS A 310 -19.27 -4.84 6.01
CA CYS A 310 -17.82 -5.11 6.04
C CYS A 310 -17.50 -6.44 6.76
N LEU A 311 -18.21 -6.77 7.86
CA LEU A 311 -17.97 -8.02 8.60
C LEU A 311 -18.54 -9.24 7.86
N THR A 312 -19.71 -9.14 7.24
CA THR A 312 -20.29 -10.26 6.49
C THR A 312 -19.45 -10.63 5.28
N ASP A 313 -18.86 -9.64 4.61
CA ASP A 313 -17.98 -9.87 3.47
C ASP A 313 -16.69 -10.56 3.90
N VAL A 314 -16.07 -10.09 4.99
CA VAL A 314 -14.96 -10.77 5.64
C VAL A 314 -15.30 -12.22 5.97
N ALA A 315 -16.45 -12.45 6.60
CA ALA A 315 -16.88 -13.78 7.01
C ALA A 315 -16.99 -14.72 5.82
N VAL A 316 -17.70 -14.33 4.76
CA VAL A 316 -17.96 -15.15 3.57
C VAL A 316 -16.68 -15.40 2.78
N TYR A 317 -15.83 -14.39 2.63
CA TYR A 317 -14.62 -14.48 1.82
C TYR A 317 -13.55 -15.35 2.50
N LEU A 318 -13.23 -15.08 3.78
CA LEU A 318 -12.14 -15.80 4.47
C LEU A 318 -12.54 -17.22 4.89
N SER A 319 -13.80 -17.45 5.26
CA SER A 319 -14.22 -18.80 5.69
C SER A 319 -14.63 -19.72 4.54
N GLY A 320 -14.99 -19.15 3.37
CA GLY A 320 -15.67 -19.91 2.31
C GLY A 320 -17.12 -20.29 2.65
N GLY A 321 -17.65 -19.77 3.76
CA GLY A 321 -19.02 -19.96 4.22
C GLY A 321 -20.02 -19.40 3.21
N ARG A 322 -21.13 -20.10 3.03
CA ARG A 322 -22.20 -19.71 2.11
C ARG A 322 -23.56 -20.01 2.72
N TYR A 323 -24.49 -19.10 2.50
CA TYR A 323 -25.86 -19.22 2.98
C TYR A 323 -26.57 -20.46 2.41
N GLN A 324 -26.48 -20.70 1.10
CA GLN A 324 -27.15 -21.83 0.45
C GLN A 324 -26.70 -23.21 0.95
N PHE A 325 -25.50 -23.29 1.55
CA PHE A 325 -24.90 -24.54 2.02
C PHE A 325 -24.92 -24.67 3.55
N ASN A 326 -25.66 -23.80 4.24
CA ASN A 326 -25.75 -23.78 5.70
C ASN A 326 -24.38 -23.68 6.42
N THR A 327 -23.44 -22.94 5.83
CA THR A 327 -22.11 -22.69 6.42
C THR A 327 -21.87 -21.22 6.76
N PHE A 328 -22.86 -20.38 6.52
CA PHE A 328 -22.85 -18.96 6.90
C PHE A 328 -24.25 -18.49 7.28
N TYR A 329 -24.35 -17.76 8.40
CA TYR A 329 -25.53 -16.94 8.69
C TYR A 329 -25.14 -15.72 9.53
N VAL A 330 -26.08 -14.77 9.63
CA VAL A 330 -25.93 -13.53 10.38
C VAL A 330 -26.79 -13.59 11.64
N SER A 331 -26.24 -13.18 12.77
CA SER A 331 -27.00 -13.07 14.01
C SER A 331 -26.43 -12.00 14.93
N LYS A 332 -27.32 -11.20 15.54
CA LYS A 332 -26.96 -10.25 16.60
C LYS A 332 -26.76 -10.93 17.97
N ALA A 333 -27.19 -12.19 18.11
CA ALA A 333 -27.21 -12.90 19.39
C ALA A 333 -25.88 -13.63 19.70
N ILE A 334 -24.84 -13.44 18.91
CA ILE A 334 -23.53 -14.05 19.14
C ILE A 334 -22.68 -13.21 20.08
N ASP A 335 -21.80 -13.89 20.83
CA ASP A 335 -20.72 -13.25 21.59
C ASP A 335 -19.58 -12.86 20.64
N GLY A 336 -19.33 -11.56 20.50
CA GLY A 336 -18.29 -11.01 19.65
C GLY A 336 -18.67 -10.70 18.20
N LEU A 337 -17.65 -10.49 17.39
CA LEU A 337 -17.75 -10.10 15.98
C LEU A 337 -18.11 -11.31 15.09
N PHE A 338 -17.50 -12.45 15.40
CA PHE A 338 -17.72 -13.72 14.72
C PHE A 338 -17.73 -14.88 15.70
N VAL A 339 -18.48 -15.92 15.33
CA VAL A 339 -18.31 -17.28 15.87
C VAL A 339 -17.93 -18.20 14.73
N VAL A 340 -16.77 -18.84 14.82
CA VAL A 340 -16.24 -19.73 13.79
C VAL A 340 -16.23 -21.15 14.31
N GLN A 341 -16.62 -22.11 13.49
CA GLN A 341 -16.63 -23.53 13.87
C GLN A 341 -16.04 -24.40 12.79
N ARG A 342 -15.25 -25.39 13.22
CA ARG A 342 -14.82 -26.51 12.40
C ARG A 342 -15.89 -27.59 12.34
N LEU A 343 -16.26 -28.01 11.13
CA LEU A 343 -17.31 -29.01 10.90
C LEU A 343 -16.92 -30.40 11.40
N ASP A 344 -15.69 -30.83 11.13
CA ASP A 344 -15.18 -32.16 11.49
C ASP A 344 -15.10 -32.42 13.00
N THR A 345 -14.69 -31.42 13.76
CA THR A 345 -14.44 -31.53 15.21
C THR A 345 -15.55 -30.92 16.07
N GLY A 346 -16.41 -30.10 15.48
CA GLY A 346 -17.39 -29.29 16.22
C GLY A 346 -16.77 -28.18 17.08
N ARG A 347 -15.44 -28.02 17.12
CA ARG A 347 -14.78 -26.97 17.89
C ARG A 347 -15.17 -25.60 17.37
N ALA A 348 -15.60 -24.72 18.28
CA ALA A 348 -16.07 -23.38 17.96
C ALA A 348 -15.36 -22.32 18.80
N VAL A 349 -15.07 -21.18 18.21
CA VAL A 349 -14.47 -20.02 18.88
C VAL A 349 -15.25 -18.75 18.57
N ALA A 350 -15.40 -17.89 19.57
CA ALA A 350 -15.82 -16.50 19.42
C ALA A 350 -14.59 -15.61 19.38
N VAL A 351 -14.64 -14.54 18.58
CA VAL A 351 -13.62 -13.48 18.60
C VAL A 351 -14.24 -12.13 18.88
N ASN A 352 -13.61 -11.42 19.80
CA ASN A 352 -14.01 -10.10 20.27
C ASN A 352 -12.88 -9.09 20.03
N LEU A 353 -13.24 -7.87 19.65
CA LEU A 353 -12.34 -6.73 19.80
C LEU A 353 -12.22 -6.38 21.29
N ASN A 354 -10.99 -6.18 21.78
CA ASN A 354 -10.75 -5.88 23.17
C ASN A 354 -11.34 -4.51 23.56
N LYS A 355 -11.87 -4.42 24.78
CA LYS A 355 -12.44 -3.18 25.30
C LYS A 355 -11.38 -2.07 25.33
N GLY A 356 -11.74 -0.90 24.84
CA GLY A 356 -10.85 0.28 24.82
C GLY A 356 -9.93 0.35 23.60
N VAL A 357 -9.93 -0.66 22.73
CA VAL A 357 -9.17 -0.61 21.47
C VAL A 357 -9.83 0.34 20.47
N LYS A 358 -11.15 0.23 20.28
CA LYS A 358 -11.91 1.18 19.45
C LYS A 358 -12.26 2.43 20.27
N PRO A 359 -11.95 3.65 19.79
CA PRO A 359 -12.39 4.87 20.43
C PRO A 359 -13.92 4.97 20.53
N GLU A 360 -14.45 5.25 21.73
CA GLU A 360 -15.91 5.35 21.97
C GLU A 360 -16.58 6.45 21.12
N ALA A 361 -15.81 7.47 20.72
CA ALA A 361 -16.29 8.53 19.85
C ALA A 361 -16.74 8.00 18.48
N ILE A 362 -16.06 6.99 17.92
CA ILE A 362 -16.43 6.37 16.64
C ILE A 362 -17.81 5.71 16.76
N ASP A 363 -18.05 4.94 17.81
CA ASP A 363 -19.35 4.28 17.99
C ASP A 363 -20.49 5.29 18.21
N ARG A 364 -20.23 6.35 18.99
CA ARG A 364 -21.20 7.42 19.22
C ARG A 364 -21.56 8.15 17.93
N LEU A 365 -20.56 8.56 17.14
CA LEU A 365 -20.78 9.30 15.90
C LEU A 365 -21.32 8.40 14.79
N GLY A 366 -20.84 7.16 14.67
CA GLY A 366 -21.38 6.16 13.76
C GLY A 366 -22.86 5.89 14.03
N SER A 367 -23.28 5.87 15.30
CA SER A 367 -24.70 5.74 15.66
C SER A 367 -25.56 6.92 15.17
N LEU A 368 -25.01 8.15 15.15
CA LEU A 368 -25.68 9.32 14.58
C LEU A 368 -25.68 9.26 13.04
N ALA A 369 -24.58 8.83 12.43
CA ALA A 369 -24.45 8.69 10.98
C ALA A 369 -25.47 7.69 10.42
N VAL A 370 -25.64 6.52 11.07
CA VAL A 370 -26.64 5.51 10.67
C VAL A 370 -28.08 6.04 10.73
N LYS A 371 -28.36 7.01 11.62
CA LYS A 371 -29.67 7.67 11.70
C LYS A 371 -29.83 8.85 10.75
N GLY A 372 -28.77 9.23 10.02
CA GLY A 372 -28.73 10.44 9.20
C GLY A 372 -28.74 11.74 10.01
N GLU A 373 -28.37 11.69 11.30
CA GLU A 373 -28.37 12.84 12.22
C GLU A 373 -27.02 13.57 12.26
N LEU A 374 -25.98 12.99 11.67
CA LEU A 374 -24.63 13.56 11.64
C LEU A 374 -24.49 14.56 10.49
N SER A 375 -23.93 15.74 10.76
CA SER A 375 -23.68 16.75 9.73
C SER A 375 -22.60 16.29 8.74
N ALA A 376 -22.50 16.94 7.58
CA ALA A 376 -21.44 16.66 6.59
C ALA A 376 -20.03 16.73 7.20
N CYS A 377 -19.70 17.84 7.88
CA CYS A 377 -18.41 17.95 8.60
C CYS A 377 -18.25 16.88 9.69
N GLY A 378 -19.35 16.44 10.29
CA GLY A 378 -19.35 15.35 11.28
C GLY A 378 -19.03 13.99 10.64
N LEU A 379 -19.52 13.73 9.42
CA LEU A 379 -19.17 12.54 8.64
C LEU A 379 -17.68 12.55 8.26
N ASP A 380 -17.15 13.70 7.82
CA ASP A 380 -15.72 13.83 7.53
C ASP A 380 -14.87 13.56 8.77
N SER A 381 -15.27 14.13 9.91
CA SER A 381 -14.58 13.90 11.20
C SER A 381 -14.66 12.43 11.64
N LEU A 382 -15.81 11.78 11.46
CA LEU A 382 -15.98 10.35 11.74
C LEU A 382 -15.05 9.52 10.86
N LYS A 383 -15.03 9.78 9.55
CA LYS A 383 -14.15 9.10 8.61
C LYS A 383 -12.69 9.21 9.03
N THR A 384 -12.22 10.42 9.38
CA THR A 384 -10.84 10.60 9.83
C THR A 384 -10.52 9.75 11.05
N MET A 385 -11.42 9.68 12.04
CA MET A 385 -11.21 8.82 13.22
C MET A 385 -11.23 7.32 12.88
N GLU A 386 -12.07 6.90 11.94
CA GLU A 386 -12.12 5.51 11.46
C GLU A 386 -10.85 5.13 10.67
N ASP A 387 -10.31 6.05 9.87
CA ASP A 387 -9.05 5.89 9.16
C ASP A 387 -7.88 5.80 10.14
N GLU A 388 -7.80 6.69 11.14
CA GLU A 388 -6.78 6.64 12.21
C GLU A 388 -6.85 5.35 13.02
N PHE A 389 -8.06 4.87 13.33
CA PHE A 389 -8.27 3.61 14.04
C PHE A 389 -7.83 2.40 13.20
N SER A 390 -8.15 2.41 11.91
CA SER A 390 -7.67 1.41 10.96
C SER A 390 -6.14 1.37 10.95
N ASP A 391 -5.52 2.53 10.82
CA ASP A 391 -4.07 2.72 10.86
C ASP A 391 -3.44 2.17 12.15
N PHE A 392 -4.08 2.42 13.30
CA PHE A 392 -3.65 1.88 14.59
C PHE A 392 -3.68 0.35 14.58
N LEU A 393 -4.77 -0.26 14.10
CA LEU A 393 -4.89 -1.72 14.01
C LEU A 393 -3.83 -2.30 13.07
N LEU A 394 -3.59 -1.68 11.92
CA LEU A 394 -2.56 -2.12 10.97
C LEU A 394 -1.16 -2.10 11.62
N LYS A 395 -0.86 -1.15 12.50
CA LYS A 395 0.47 -1.01 13.12
C LYS A 395 0.66 -1.85 14.39
N THR A 396 -0.39 -2.46 14.92
CA THR A 396 -0.36 -3.22 16.18
C THR A 396 -0.56 -4.72 15.93
N LYS A 397 -0.12 -5.55 16.88
CA LYS A 397 -0.28 -7.01 16.74
C LYS A 397 -1.73 -7.39 16.99
N PRO A 398 -2.39 -8.16 16.11
CA PRO A 398 -3.77 -8.59 16.33
C PRO A 398 -4.00 -9.29 17.68
N SER A 399 -3.03 -10.07 18.16
CA SER A 399 -3.11 -10.74 19.47
C SER A 399 -3.23 -9.79 20.68
N GLU A 400 -2.88 -8.51 20.53
CA GLU A 400 -3.03 -7.47 21.56
C GLU A 400 -4.42 -6.79 21.47
N ASN A 401 -5.01 -6.80 20.28
CA ASN A 401 -6.27 -6.11 19.98
C ASN A 401 -7.51 -6.99 20.11
N TYR A 402 -7.36 -8.31 19.98
CA TYR A 402 -8.48 -9.25 19.99
C TYR A 402 -8.35 -10.30 21.09
N THR A 403 -9.50 -10.80 21.53
CA THR A 403 -9.58 -11.99 22.39
C THR A 403 -10.37 -13.06 21.67
N VAL A 404 -9.76 -14.25 21.51
CA VAL A 404 -10.42 -15.45 21.02
C VAL A 404 -10.77 -16.36 22.20
N ARG A 405 -12.01 -16.85 22.24
CA ARG A 405 -12.49 -17.75 23.30
C ARG A 405 -13.15 -18.97 22.70
N GLU A 406 -12.81 -20.15 23.21
CA GLU A 406 -13.50 -21.38 22.85
C GLU A 406 -14.92 -21.40 23.44
N ILE A 407 -15.89 -21.77 22.63
CA ILE A 407 -17.29 -21.92 23.04
C ILE A 407 -17.58 -23.40 23.24
N LYS A 408 -17.93 -23.77 24.47
CA LYS A 408 -18.39 -25.12 24.78
C LYS A 408 -19.84 -25.28 24.32
N ASP A 409 -20.14 -26.42 23.72
CA ASP A 409 -21.49 -26.82 23.30
C ASP A 409 -22.19 -25.80 22.37
N PHE A 410 -21.42 -25.17 21.48
CA PHE A 410 -21.96 -24.22 20.50
C PHE A 410 -23.02 -24.89 19.60
N LYS A 411 -24.22 -24.30 19.57
CA LYS A 411 -25.34 -24.75 18.74
C LYS A 411 -25.43 -23.90 17.48
N TRP A 412 -25.38 -24.57 16.33
CA TRP A 412 -25.61 -23.95 15.03
C TRP A 412 -27.12 -23.79 14.80
N ASP A 413 -27.61 -22.55 14.76
CA ASP A 413 -29.03 -22.25 14.73
C ASP A 413 -29.34 -21.07 13.76
N PRO A 414 -29.34 -21.33 12.45
CA PRO A 414 -29.65 -20.30 11.45
C PRO A 414 -31.15 -20.04 11.39
N VAL A 415 -31.54 -18.77 11.25
CA VAL A 415 -32.95 -18.35 11.13
C VAL A 415 -33.60 -18.93 9.86
N LEU A 416 -32.82 -19.02 8.77
CA LEU A 416 -33.27 -19.59 7.51
C LEU A 416 -32.44 -20.84 7.22
N GLN A 417 -33.11 -21.98 7.08
CA GLN A 417 -32.47 -23.26 6.80
C GLN A 417 -32.50 -23.50 5.29
N ASN A 418 -31.32 -23.61 4.68
CA ASN A 418 -31.17 -24.12 3.31
C ASN A 418 -30.20 -25.30 3.35
N ASP A 419 -30.52 -26.33 2.59
CA ASP A 419 -29.85 -27.63 2.64
C ASP A 419 -29.37 -28.08 1.25
N PHE A 420 -29.06 -27.11 0.37
CA PHE A 420 -28.44 -27.45 -0.91
C PHE A 420 -27.11 -28.17 -0.65
N VAL A 421 -26.90 -29.23 -1.42
CA VAL A 421 -25.66 -30.02 -1.33
C VAL A 421 -24.51 -29.18 -1.88
N LYS A 422 -23.47 -28.99 -1.06
CA LYS A 422 -22.21 -28.34 -1.47
C LYS A 422 -21.42 -29.31 -2.36
N THR A 423 -21.73 -29.32 -3.66
CA THR A 423 -21.23 -30.35 -4.60
C THR A 423 -19.70 -30.35 -4.81
N ASP A 424 -19.07 -29.19 -4.65
CA ASP A 424 -17.62 -28.98 -4.79
C ASP A 424 -16.79 -29.70 -3.73
N VAL A 425 -17.39 -30.05 -2.58
CA VAL A 425 -16.65 -30.71 -1.49
C VAL A 425 -16.87 -32.23 -1.40
N LEU A 426 -17.76 -32.80 -2.22
CA LEU A 426 -18.14 -34.22 -2.14
C LEU A 426 -16.96 -35.19 -2.35
N ASN A 427 -16.02 -34.78 -3.20
CA ASN A 427 -14.87 -35.60 -3.57
C ASN A 427 -13.57 -35.16 -2.87
N LYS A 428 -13.65 -34.23 -1.90
CA LYS A 428 -12.46 -33.55 -1.36
C LYS A 428 -11.39 -34.50 -0.81
N ASN A 429 -11.81 -35.67 -0.30
CA ASN A 429 -10.96 -36.69 0.31
C ASN A 429 -10.67 -37.90 -0.61
N LYS A 430 -11.08 -37.88 -1.88
CA LYS A 430 -10.80 -39.01 -2.78
C LYS A 430 -9.29 -39.13 -3.06
N PRO A 431 -8.74 -40.34 -3.18
CA PRO A 431 -7.35 -40.53 -3.56
C PRO A 431 -7.07 -40.06 -5.00
N GLY A 432 -5.78 -39.89 -5.33
CA GLY A 432 -5.33 -39.68 -6.70
C GLY A 432 -5.56 -40.92 -7.58
N CYS A 433 -5.42 -40.74 -8.90
CA CYS A 433 -5.45 -41.88 -9.81
C CYS A 433 -4.12 -42.63 -9.69
N ASP A 434 -4.12 -43.80 -9.04
CA ASP A 434 -2.95 -44.67 -8.95
C ASP A 434 -2.74 -45.45 -10.25
N GLY A 435 -2.44 -44.77 -11.37
CA GLY A 435 -1.86 -45.32 -12.60
C GLY A 435 -2.43 -46.60 -13.22
N GLY A 436 -3.62 -47.05 -12.82
CA GLY A 436 -4.17 -48.37 -13.11
C GLY A 436 -5.41 -48.30 -13.98
N HIS A 437 -5.25 -47.78 -15.20
CA HIS A 437 -6.18 -48.01 -16.31
C HIS A 437 -5.41 -48.27 -17.60
#